data_AF-A0A5A7QCL7-F1
#
_entry.id   AF-A0A5A7QCL7-F1
#
_cell.length_a   1.000
_cell.length_b   1.000
_cell.length_c   1.000
_cell.angle_alpha   90.00
_cell.angle_beta   90.00
_cell.angle_gamma   90.00
#
_symmetry.space_group_name_H-M   'P 1'
#
loop_
_entity.id
_entity.type
_entity.pdbx_description
1 polymer ?
#
loop_
_entity_poly.entity_id
_entity_poly.type
_entity_poly.pdbx_seq_one_letter_code
_entity_poly.pdbx_strand_id
1 'polypeptide(L)'
;MSGQRQATSNVVSSFIKTKFINTKTSYNPGDIIDDMQHRFGINLSYHKAWRSKHKAVDEVRGNPNDSYEYIHQYLEKGDWLPVSRKTTIAYQPQLEIEC
;
A
#
# COMPACT_ATOMS: atom_id res chain seq x y z
N MET A 1 -2.82 42.43 -6.57
CA MET A 1 -2.86 41.19 -5.78
C MET A 1 -2.40 40.07 -6.69
N SER A 2 -1.19 39.52 -6.51
CA SER A 2 -0.71 38.43 -7.37
C SER A 2 -1.54 37.17 -7.09
N GLY A 3 -2.24 36.63 -8.08
CA GLY A 3 -2.92 35.36 -7.96
C GLY A 3 -1.90 34.25 -7.72
N GLN A 4 -1.72 33.82 -6.47
CA GLN A 4 -0.88 32.67 -6.16
C GLN A 4 -1.55 31.42 -6.73
N ARG A 5 -0.93 30.83 -7.76
CA ARG A 5 -1.37 29.57 -8.35
C ARG A 5 -1.12 28.44 -7.35
N GLN A 6 -2.14 28.09 -6.58
CA GLN A 6 -2.07 27.03 -5.57
C GLN A 6 -2.21 25.66 -6.25
N ALA A 7 -1.20 24.80 -6.13
CA ALA A 7 -1.32 23.40 -6.51
C ALA A 7 -2.06 22.59 -5.44
N THR A 8 -2.79 21.57 -5.91
CA THR A 8 -3.39 20.54 -5.05
C THR A 8 -2.39 19.41 -4.83
N SER A 9 -2.50 18.70 -3.71
CA SER A 9 -1.59 17.61 -3.37
C SER A 9 -1.64 16.46 -4.38
N ASN A 10 -2.78 16.23 -5.02
CA ASN A 10 -2.94 15.19 -6.05
C ASN A 10 -2.16 15.52 -7.33
N VAL A 11 -2.13 16.80 -7.71
CA VAL A 11 -1.38 17.23 -8.89
C VAL A 11 0.11 17.11 -8.61
N VAL A 12 0.56 17.58 -7.44
CA VAL A 12 1.96 17.47 -7.04
C VAL A 12 2.39 16.00 -6.91
N SER A 13 1.58 15.12 -6.32
CA SER A 13 1.89 13.69 -6.17
C SER A 13 2.19 13.03 -7.52
N SER A 14 1.37 13.35 -8.52
CA SER A 14 1.52 12.83 -9.88
C SER A 14 2.83 13.24 -10.55
N PHE A 15 3.36 14.43 -10.22
CA PHE A 15 4.63 14.92 -10.76
C PHE A 15 5.85 14.34 -10.04
N ILE A 16 5.73 14.06 -8.74
CA ILE A 16 6.85 13.56 -7.93
C ILE A 16 6.93 12.03 -7.86
N LYS A 17 5.88 11.30 -8.26
CA LYS A 17 5.82 9.83 -8.19
C LYS A 17 7.03 9.12 -8.79
N THR A 18 7.57 9.66 -9.89
CA THR A 18 8.74 9.08 -10.58
C THR A 18 9.99 9.04 -9.70
N LYS A 19 10.11 9.96 -8.74
CA LYS A 19 11.21 9.99 -7.76
C LYS A 19 11.11 8.87 -6.74
N PHE A 20 9.93 8.29 -6.51
CA PHE A 20 9.68 7.26 -5.50
C PHE A 20 9.70 5.81 -6.01
N ILE A 21 9.88 5.62 -7.33
CA ILE A 21 10.02 4.29 -7.96
C ILE A 21 11.21 3.54 -7.36
N ASN A 22 12.31 4.24 -7.13
CA ASN A 22 13.51 3.67 -6.52
C ASN A 22 13.44 3.76 -4.99
N THR A 23 13.70 2.67 -4.28
CA THR A 23 13.60 2.64 -2.80
C THR A 23 14.68 3.47 -2.10
N LYS A 24 15.79 3.77 -2.80
CA LYS A 24 16.97 4.44 -2.23
C LYS A 24 16.89 5.97 -2.27
N THR A 25 15.89 6.55 -2.92
CA THR A 25 15.80 8.01 -3.05
C THR A 25 15.24 8.63 -1.76
N SER A 26 16.10 9.37 -1.05
CA SER A 26 15.64 10.29 -0.01
C SER A 26 15.10 11.53 -0.70
N TYR A 27 13.78 11.70 -0.70
CA TYR A 27 13.11 12.89 -1.22
C TYR A 27 12.17 13.45 -0.14
N ASN A 28 12.57 14.56 0.46
CA ASN A 28 11.93 15.15 1.63
C ASN A 28 10.92 16.23 1.23
N PRO A 29 9.98 16.60 2.12
CA PRO A 29 9.02 17.66 1.84
C PRO A 29 9.68 19.00 1.49
N GLY A 30 10.86 19.30 2.05
CA GLY A 30 11.65 20.48 1.68
C GLY A 30 12.10 20.44 0.22
N ASP A 31 12.65 19.32 -0.23
CA ASP A 31 13.07 19.11 -1.62
C ASP A 31 11.87 19.23 -2.59
N ILE A 32 10.69 18.76 -2.17
CA ILE A 32 9.45 18.90 -2.95
C ILE A 32 9.05 20.36 -3.09
N ILE A 33 9.10 21.14 -2.00
CA ILE A 33 8.78 22.57 -2.05
C ILE A 33 9.74 23.27 -3.01
N ASP A 34 11.04 22.97 -2.89
CA ASP A 34 12.08 23.58 -3.69
C ASP A 34 11.93 23.24 -5.17
N ASP A 35 11.70 21.97 -5.51
CA ASP A 35 11.44 21.52 -6.89
C ASP A 35 10.18 22.19 -7.48
N MET A 36 9.10 22.29 -6.70
CA MET A 36 7.86 22.91 -7.18
C MET A 36 8.02 24.41 -7.41
N GLN A 37 8.80 25.08 -6.56
CA GLN A 37 9.13 26.49 -6.71
C GLN A 37 10.04 26.72 -7.92
N HIS A 38 11.12 25.95 -8.06
CA HIS A 38 12.08 26.13 -9.15
C HIS A 38 11.53 25.74 -10.52
N ARG A 39 10.76 24.65 -10.61
CA ARG A 39 10.27 24.14 -11.90
C ARG A 39 8.98 24.81 -12.37
N PHE A 40 8.11 25.20 -11.44
CA PHE A 40 6.76 25.66 -11.76
C PHE A 40 6.43 27.04 -11.17
N GLY A 41 7.32 27.64 -10.37
CA GLY A 41 7.05 28.90 -9.66
C GLY A 41 5.97 28.77 -8.58
N ILE A 42 5.68 27.54 -8.12
CA ILE A 42 4.60 27.26 -7.18
C ILE A 42 5.17 27.21 -5.77
N ASN A 43 4.76 28.16 -4.94
CA ASN A 43 5.06 28.13 -3.52
C ASN A 43 4.12 27.13 -2.83
N LEU A 44 4.69 26.01 -2.36
CA LEU A 44 3.96 24.94 -1.71
C LEU A 44 4.13 25.02 -0.19
N SER A 45 3.04 24.89 0.56
CA SER A 45 3.16 24.75 2.02
C SER A 45 3.71 23.37 2.39
N TYR A 46 4.43 23.31 3.52
CA TYR A 46 5.01 22.07 4.03
C TYR A 46 3.98 20.92 4.17
N HIS A 47 2.82 21.21 4.73
CA HIS A 47 1.76 20.20 4.87
C HIS A 47 1.29 19.66 3.51
N LYS A 48 1.18 20.51 2.49
CA LYS A 48 0.86 20.06 1.13
C LYS A 48 1.98 19.21 0.55
N ALA A 49 3.24 19.58 0.75
CA ALA A 49 4.39 18.79 0.30
C ALA A 49 4.39 17.39 0.94
N TRP A 50 4.17 17.33 2.25
CA TRP A 50 4.08 16.07 2.99
C TRP A 50 2.91 15.20 2.53
N ARG A 51 1.71 15.78 2.36
CA ARG A 51 0.54 15.05 1.82
C ARG A 51 0.77 14.53 0.41
N SER A 52 1.44 15.32 -0.44
CA SER A 52 1.77 14.93 -1.81
C SER A 52 2.77 13.78 -1.83
N LYS A 53 3.78 13.81 -0.93
CA LYS A 53 4.74 12.72 -0.73
C LYS A 53 4.03 11.42 -0.36
N HIS A 54 3.17 11.44 0.65
CA HIS A 54 2.42 10.26 1.08
C HIS A 54 1.63 9.67 -0.08
N LYS A 55 0.84 10.50 -0.76
CA LYS A 55 0.03 10.06 -1.89
C LYS A 55 0.87 9.48 -3.04
N ALA A 56 2.01 10.09 -3.35
CA ALA A 56 2.91 9.59 -4.39
C ALA A 56 3.53 8.23 -4.00
N VAL A 57 3.83 8.02 -2.72
CA VAL A 57 4.33 6.73 -2.21
C VAL A 57 3.24 5.67 -2.28
N ASP A 58 2.03 6.00 -1.83
CA ASP A 58 0.87 5.09 -1.88
C ASP A 58 0.55 4.67 -3.33
N GLU A 59 0.63 5.60 -4.28
CA GLU A 59 0.43 5.31 -5.71
C GLU A 59 1.51 4.38 -6.31
N VAL A 60 2.75 4.44 -5.82
CA VAL A 60 3.88 3.64 -6.35
C VAL A 60 3.99 2.29 -5.68
N ARG A 61 3.75 2.20 -4.36
CA ARG A 61 3.99 1.01 -3.56
C ARG A 61 2.72 0.31 -3.10
N GLY A 62 1.56 0.94 -3.31
CA GLY A 62 0.30 0.51 -2.75
C GLY A 62 0.10 1.03 -1.33
N ASN A 63 -1.15 1.01 -0.87
CA ASN A 63 -1.54 1.37 0.48
C ASN A 63 -1.62 0.09 1.34
N PRO A 64 -0.92 0.00 2.48
CA PRO A 64 -1.02 -1.14 3.38
C PRO A 64 -2.44 -1.41 3.87
N ASN A 65 -3.28 -0.38 4.02
CA ASN A 65 -4.67 -0.55 4.43
C ASN A 65 -5.44 -1.50 3.50
N ASP A 66 -5.22 -1.38 2.19
CA ASP A 66 -5.88 -2.21 1.19
C ASP A 66 -5.52 -3.70 1.40
N SER A 67 -4.28 -3.96 1.84
CA SER A 67 -3.82 -5.32 2.15
C SER A 67 -4.44 -5.86 3.44
N TYR A 68 -4.65 -5.02 4.45
CA TYR A 68 -5.35 -5.41 5.68
C TYR A 68 -6.84 -5.66 5.43
N GLU A 69 -7.51 -4.80 4.67
CA GLU A 69 -8.93 -4.98 4.32
C GLU A 69 -9.18 -6.33 3.65
N TYR A 70 -8.26 -6.77 2.77
CA TYR A 70 -8.33 -8.08 2.15
C TYR A 70 -8.29 -9.23 3.18
N ILE A 71 -7.39 -9.16 4.16
CA ILE A 71 -7.27 -10.17 5.22
C ILE A 71 -8.53 -10.18 6.08
N HIS A 72 -9.06 -9.01 6.45
CA HIS A 72 -10.29 -8.90 7.23
C HIS A 72 -11.47 -9.56 6.50
N GLN A 73 -11.66 -9.26 5.22
CA GLN A 73 -12.70 -9.90 4.40
C GLN A 73 -12.53 -11.42 4.30
N TYR A 74 -11.29 -11.92 4.23
CA TYR A 74 -11.01 -13.35 4.18
C TYR A 74 -11.35 -14.05 5.50
N LEU A 75 -11.08 -13.40 6.64
CA LEU A 75 -11.42 -13.93 7.96
C LEU A 75 -12.94 -13.93 8.21
N GLU A 76 -13.65 -12.89 7.76
CA GLU A 76 -15.11 -12.81 7.85
C GLU A 76 -15.82 -13.91 7.06
N LYS A 77 -15.26 -14.32 5.92
CA LYS A 77 -15.86 -15.35 5.06
C LYS A 77 -15.81 -16.76 5.64
N GLY A 78 -15.08 -16.99 6.73
CA GLY A 78 -15.21 -18.22 7.52
C GLY A 78 -14.67 -19.50 6.87
N ASP A 79 -13.87 -19.41 5.79
CA ASP A 79 -13.21 -20.56 5.14
C ASP A 79 -12.14 -21.25 6.02
N TRP A 80 -12.01 -20.82 7.28
CA TRP A 80 -11.02 -21.25 8.27
C TRP A 80 -11.47 -22.40 9.18
N LEU A 81 -12.19 -23.41 8.66
CA LEU A 81 -12.38 -24.68 9.40
C LEU A 81 -11.80 -25.89 8.63
N PRO A 82 -11.08 -26.79 9.32
CA PRO A 82 -9.92 -27.49 8.76
C PRO A 82 -10.25 -28.65 7.81
N VAL A 83 -9.32 -28.87 6.87
CA VAL A 83 -9.05 -30.11 6.11
C VAL A 83 -8.71 -31.24 7.09
N SER A 84 -9.67 -31.66 7.91
CA SER A 84 -9.50 -32.77 8.86
C SER A 84 -10.79 -33.55 9.11
N ARG A 85 -11.94 -33.10 8.58
CA ARG A 85 -13.24 -33.79 8.73
C ARG A 85 -13.64 -34.66 7.52
N LYS A 86 -12.68 -35.30 6.85
CA LYS A 86 -12.98 -36.25 5.74
C LYS A 86 -12.32 -37.63 5.83
N THR A 87 -11.63 -37.97 6.92
CA THR A 87 -11.11 -39.34 7.12
C THR A 87 -11.66 -39.96 8.39
N THR A 88 -12.97 -40.23 8.40
CA THR A 88 -13.51 -41.34 9.19
C THR A 88 -13.52 -42.56 8.27
N ILE A 89 -12.34 -43.15 8.06
CA ILE A 89 -12.26 -44.55 7.62
C ILE A 89 -12.24 -45.36 8.91
N ALA A 90 -13.25 -46.21 9.05
CA ALA A 90 -13.49 -47.07 10.18
C ALA A 90 -12.21 -47.83 10.59
N TYR A 91 -11.93 -47.87 11.88
CA TYR A 91 -10.99 -48.83 12.44
C TYR A 91 -11.67 -50.20 12.38
N GLN A 92 -11.31 -51.02 11.38
CA GLN A 92 -11.72 -52.41 11.27
C GLN A 92 -10.54 -53.28 11.72
N PRO A 93 -10.57 -53.89 12.93
CA PRO A 93 -9.57 -54.86 13.32
C PRO A 93 -10.07 -56.23 12.82
N GLN A 94 -9.35 -56.91 11.92
CA GLN A 94 -9.54 -58.36 11.76
C GLN A 94 -8.44 -59.06 10.94
N LEU A 95 -7.77 -59.96 11.67
CA LEU A 95 -7.12 -61.22 11.29
C LEU A 95 -5.73 -61.19 10.60
N GLU A 96 -4.77 -61.66 11.40
CA GLU A 96 -3.69 -62.60 11.08
C GLU A 96 -3.87 -63.39 9.78
N ILE A 97 -2.78 -63.57 9.00
CA ILE A 97 -2.26 -64.85 8.46
C ILE A 97 -0.83 -64.61 7.91
N GLU A 98 0.16 -65.19 8.60
CA GLU A 98 1.27 -66.04 8.14
C GLU A 98 2.05 -65.74 6.84
N CYS A 99 3.35 -65.42 7.01
CA CYS A 99 4.54 -66.10 6.46
C CYS A 99 5.79 -65.63 7.24
#